data_AF-A0A344W3B9-F1
#
_entry.id   AF-A0A344W3B9-F1
#
_cell.length_a   1.000
_cell.length_b   1.000
_cell.length_c   1.000
_cell.angle_alpha   90.00
_cell.angle_beta   90.00
_cell.angle_gamma   90.00
#
_symmetry.space_group_name_H-M   'P 1'
#
loop_
_entity.id
_entity.type
_entity.pdbx_description
1 polymer ?
#
loop_
_entity_poly.entity_id
_entity_poly.type
_entity_poly.pdbx_seq_one_letter_code
_entity_poly.pdbx_strand_id
1 'polypeptide(L)' 'MSTQTCPHCGAALVPIVYGFPAPDAFEQVARGEIVLGGCMMYPGAPDDGCPTKGCAGPELLPEKV' A
#
# COMPACT_ATOMS: atom_id res chain seq x y z
N MET A 1 6.77 12.87 6.88
CA MET A 1 7.00 12.19 5.59
C MET A 1 7.86 10.99 5.88
N SER A 2 7.24 9.84 6.13
CA SER A 2 7.98 8.59 6.39
C SER A 2 8.46 8.06 5.04
N THR A 3 9.71 8.35 4.71
CA THR A 3 10.37 8.04 3.44
C THR A 3 10.73 6.56 3.32
N GLN A 4 9.77 5.66 3.56
CA GLN A 4 10.00 4.24 3.34
C GLN A 4 9.87 3.97 1.85
N THR A 5 10.96 3.53 1.23
CA THR A 5 11.00 3.06 -0.14
C THR A 5 10.99 1.54 -0.17
N CYS A 6 10.29 0.95 -1.12
CA CYS A 6 10.26 -0.49 -1.33
C CYS A 6 11.67 -1.00 -1.67
N PRO A 7 12.26 -1.93 -0.90
CA PRO A 7 13.59 -2.47 -1.18
C PRO A 7 13.64 -3.35 -2.45
N HIS A 8 12.49 -3.80 -2.97
CA HIS A 8 12.42 -4.63 -4.17
C HIS A 8 12.36 -3.83 -5.48
N CYS A 9 11.64 -2.71 -5.51
CA CYS A 9 11.47 -1.91 -6.74
C CYS A 9 11.98 -0.47 -6.61
N GLY A 10 12.37 -0.02 -5.41
CA GLY A 10 12.83 1.36 -5.17
C GLY A 10 11.72 2.41 -5.17
N ALA A 11 10.45 2.04 -5.36
CA ALA A 11 9.33 2.98 -5.33
C ALA A 11 9.10 3.53 -3.91
N ALA A 12 8.65 4.78 -3.81
CA ALA A 12 8.18 5.33 -2.55
C ALA A 12 6.91 4.58 -2.11
N LEU A 13 6.84 4.17 -0.85
CA LEU A 13 5.61 3.61 -0.29
C LEU A 13 4.56 4.72 -0.20
N VAL A 14 3.32 4.32 -0.43
CA VAL A 14 2.15 5.20 -0.44
C VAL A 14 1.05 4.64 0.47
N PRO A 15 0.15 5.48 1.00
CA PRO A 15 -0.81 5.02 1.98
C PRO A 15 -1.76 3.95 1.43
N ILE A 16 -2.10 3.00 2.29
CA ILE A 16 -3.07 1.94 2.02
C ILE A 16 -4.44 2.39 2.49
N VAL A 17 -5.40 2.41 1.58
CA VAL A 17 -6.81 2.69 1.86
C VAL A 17 -7.55 1.36 2.00
N TYR A 18 -8.01 1.08 3.22
CA TYR A 18 -8.83 -0.07 3.55
C TYR A 18 -10.33 0.28 3.48
N GLY A 19 -11.15 -0.72 3.19
CA GLY A 19 -12.62 -0.57 3.18
C GLY A 19 -13.18 -0.46 1.76
N PHE A 20 -14.27 0.29 1.61
CA PHE A 20 -14.92 0.47 0.31
C PHE A 20 -14.33 1.69 -0.41
N PRO A 21 -13.54 1.50 -1.49
CA PRO A 21 -12.93 2.62 -2.19
C PRO A 21 -13.99 3.48 -2.89
N ALA A 22 -13.83 4.79 -2.79
CA ALA A 22 -14.54 5.73 -3.65
C ALA A 22 -14.07 5.58 -5.11
N PRO A 23 -14.87 5.98 -6.11
CA PRO A 23 -14.48 5.93 -7.53
C PRO A 23 -13.13 6.61 -7.81
N ASP A 24 -12.88 7.74 -7.16
CA ASP A 24 -11.65 8.54 -7.26
C ASP A 24 -10.40 7.78 -6.78
N ALA A 25 -10.59 6.85 -5.82
CA ALA A 25 -9.49 6.03 -5.30
C ALA A 25 -8.88 5.14 -6.39
N PHE A 26 -9.67 4.71 -7.38
CA PHE A 26 -9.14 3.92 -8.50
C PHE A 26 -8.19 4.74 -9.39
N GLU A 27 -8.48 6.03 -9.58
CA GLU A 27 -7.63 6.94 -10.35
C GLU A 27 -6.33 7.24 -9.59
N GLN A 28 -6.41 7.44 -8.27
CA GLN A 28 -5.24 7.60 -7.41
C GLN A 28 -4.34 6.36 -7.42
N VAL A 29 -4.92 5.14 -7.40
CA VAL A 29 -4.15 3.89 -7.58
C VAL A 29 -3.49 3.84 -8.95
N ALA A 30 -4.16 4.30 -10.00
CA ALA A 30 -3.59 4.34 -11.35
C ALA A 30 -2.42 5.34 -11.45
N ARG A 31 -2.47 6.43 -10.68
CA ARG A 31 -1.39 7.41 -10.53
C ARG A 31 -0.26 6.94 -9.60
N GLY A 32 -0.50 5.87 -8.84
CA GLY A 32 0.43 5.37 -7.83
C GLY A 32 0.48 6.23 -6.57
N GLU A 33 -0.59 6.97 -6.26
CA GLU A 33 -0.70 7.84 -5.08
C GLU A 33 -1.21 7.10 -3.84
N ILE A 34 -1.95 6.00 -4.02
CA ILE A 34 -2.47 5.16 -2.94
C ILE A 34 -2.47 3.68 -3.34
N VAL A 35 -2.57 2.78 -2.35
CA VAL A 35 -2.81 1.34 -2.55
C VAL A 35 -4.15 0.96 -1.91
N LEU A 36 -4.88 0.01 -2.49
CA LEU A 36 -6.12 -0.49 -1.90
C LEU A 36 -5.85 -1.74 -1.05
N GLY A 37 -6.12 -1.63 0.24
CA GLY A 37 -5.86 -2.64 1.26
C GLY A 37 -6.99 -3.65 1.43
N GLY A 38 -7.74 -4.01 0.40
CA GLY A 38 -8.91 -4.87 0.57
C GLY A 38 -9.97 -4.30 1.54
N CYS A 39 -10.97 -5.12 1.86
CA CYS A 39 -12.19 -4.64 2.51
C CYS A 39 -12.11 -4.55 4.04
N MET A 40 -11.18 -5.27 4.69
CA MET A 40 -11.06 -5.31 6.15
C MET A 40 -9.64 -4.97 6.58
N MET A 41 -9.52 -4.03 7.51
CA MET A 41 -8.30 -3.75 8.25
C MET A 41 -8.25 -4.61 9.51
N TYR A 42 -7.07 -5.13 9.83
CA TYR A 42 -6.81 -5.87 11.06
C TYR A 42 -5.88 -5.05 11.95
N PRO A 43 -5.90 -5.23 13.29
CA PRO A 43 -4.89 -4.64 14.16
C PRO A 43 -3.50 -5.19 13.77
N GLY A 44 -2.59 -4.31 13.35
CA GLY A 44 -1.28 -4.65 12.78
C GLY A 44 -1.23 -4.73 11.24
N ALA A 45 -2.32 -4.32 10.57
CA ALA A 45 -2.29 -4.12 9.13
C ALA A 45 -1.39 -2.92 8.77
N PRO A 46 -0.57 -3.02 7.71
CA PRO A 46 0.33 -1.95 7.32
C PRO A 46 -0.45 -0.74 6.81
N ASP A 47 0.00 0.46 7.19
CA ASP A 47 -0.57 1.72 6.73
C ASP A 47 -0.01 2.16 5.36
N ASP A 48 1.16 1.66 4.95
CA ASP A 48 1.86 2.03 3.73
C ASP A 48 2.16 0.80 2.86
N GLY A 49 2.01 0.95 1.54
CA GLY A 49 2.12 -0.13 0.56
C GLY A 49 2.90 0.28 -0.68
N CYS A 50 3.40 -0.71 -1.41
CA CYS A 50 4.10 -0.48 -2.67
C CYS A 50 3.09 -0.27 -3.81
N PRO A 51 3.11 0.87 -4.53
CA PRO A 51 2.18 1.11 -5.65
C PRO A 51 2.54 0.31 -6.91
N THR A 52 3.74 -0.28 -6.96
CA THR A 52 4.24 -1.00 -8.14
C THR A 52 3.47 -2.31 -8.34
N LYS A 53 2.59 -2.34 -9.35
CA LYS A 53 1.85 -3.55 -9.74
C LYS A 53 2.80 -4.64 -10.21
N GLY A 54 2.73 -5.81 -9.58
CA GLY A 54 3.61 -6.95 -9.87
C GLY A 54 4.94 -6.93 -9.12
N CYS A 55 5.20 -5.90 -8.30
CA CYS A 55 6.26 -6.00 -7.31
C CYS A 55 5.79 -6.94 -6.21
N ALA A 56 6.50 -8.05 -6.03
CA ALA A 56 6.52 -8.77 -4.76
C ALA A 56 7.28 -7.91 -3.73
N GLY A 57 6.78 -6.68 -3.51
CA GLY A 57 7.30 -5.77 -2.48
C GLY A 57 7.37 -6.50 -1.14
N PRO A 58 8.08 -5.97 -0.14
CA PRO A 58 8.25 -6.64 1.14
C PRO A 58 6.86 -7.02 1.64
N GLU A 59 6.59 -8.31 1.55
CA GLU A 59 5.32 -8.97 1.72
C GLU A 59 4.57 -8.30 2.85
N LEU A 60 3.54 -7.48 2.56
CA LEU A 60 2.71 -6.68 3.50
C LEU A 60 2.93 -7.12 4.95
N LEU A 61 4.04 -6.70 5.57
CA LEU A 61 4.61 -7.47 6.68
C LEU A 61 3.62 -7.36 7.83
N PRO A 62 2.94 -8.44 8.25
CA PRO A 62 2.47 -8.46 9.62
C PRO A 62 3.72 -8.28 10.47
N GLU A 63 3.64 -7.32 11.38
CA GLU A 63 4.70 -6.99 12.29
C GLU A 63 5.39 -8.26 12.83
N LYS A 64 6.72 -8.21 12.81
CA LYS A 64 7.64 -9.20 13.40
C LYS A 64 7.04 -9.89 14.63
N VAL A 65 6.83 -11.21 14.55
CA VAL A 65 6.85 -12.12 15.70
C VAL A 65 8.22 -12.80 15.73
#